data_AF-A0A7C4RJT4-F1
#
_entry.id   AF-A0A7C4RJT4-F1
#
_cell.length_a   1.000
_cell.length_b   1.000
_cell.length_c   1.000
_cell.angle_alpha   90.00
_cell.angle_beta   90.00
_cell.angle_gamma   90.00
#
_symmetry.space_group_name_H-M   'P 1'
#
loop_
_entity.id
_entity.type
_entity.pdbx_description
1 polymer ?
#
loop_
_entity_poly.entity_id
_entity_poly.type
_entity_poly.pdbx_seq_one_letter_code
_entity_poly.pdbx_strand_id
1 'polypeptide(L)'
;MDILKRYGIKEDPRLRKARRELVMTLLIWLFYTLAIMIYTFGVGGSNPNAIVLGLPWWFHYLTISLIFMVIIIFFTSRFVEDVDLSPWRSEKEERKDV
;
A
#
# COMPACT_ATOMS: atom_id res chain seq x y z
N MET A 1 -19.11 4.52 -6.10
CA MET A 1 -19.43 3.61 -7.23
C MET A 1 -20.88 3.71 -7.67
N ASP A 2 -21.79 4.21 -6.83
CA ASP A 2 -23.21 4.35 -7.20
C ASP A 2 -23.49 5.46 -8.24
N ILE A 3 -22.60 6.47 -8.31
CA ILE A 3 -22.71 7.60 -9.23
C ILE A 3 -22.44 7.18 -10.69
N LEU A 4 -21.44 6.34 -10.97
CA LEU A 4 -21.13 5.91 -12.34
C LEU A 4 -22.25 5.05 -12.94
N LYS A 5 -22.88 4.22 -12.11
CA LYS A 5 -24.04 3.41 -12.49
C LYS A 5 -25.25 4.27 -12.83
N ARG A 6 -25.48 5.39 -12.11
CA ARG A 6 -26.54 6.36 -12.41
C ARG A 6 -26.38 7.04 -13.76
N TYR A 7 -25.15 7.26 -14.23
CA TYR A 7 -24.85 7.93 -15.50
C TYR A 7 -24.54 6.97 -16.66
N GLY A 8 -24.65 5.64 -16.47
CA GLY A 8 -24.37 4.66 -17.52
C GLY A 8 -22.92 4.63 -18.01
N ILE A 9 -21.99 5.23 -17.26
CA ILE A 9 -20.58 5.33 -17.64
C ILE A 9 -19.89 4.01 -17.30
N LYS A 10 -19.29 3.37 -18.31
CA LYS A 10 -18.53 2.12 -18.13
C LYS A 10 -17.24 2.42 -17.36
N GLU A 11 -17.04 1.73 -16.24
CA GLU A 11 -15.85 1.91 -15.40
C GLU A 11 -14.59 1.44 -16.13
N ASP A 12 -13.54 2.27 -16.10
CA ASP A 12 -12.22 1.92 -16.62
C ASP A 12 -11.66 0.73 -15.82
N PRO A 13 -11.31 -0.41 -16.46
CA PRO A 13 -10.63 -1.53 -15.82
C PRO A 13 -9.40 -1.15 -15.00
N ARG A 14 -8.68 -0.07 -15.37
CA ARG A 14 -7.53 0.47 -14.65
C ARG A 14 -7.90 0.99 -13.26
N LEU A 15 -9.08 1.60 -13.10
CA LEU A 15 -9.58 2.09 -11.80
C LEU A 15 -9.89 0.94 -10.84
N ARG A 16 -10.46 -0.16 -11.36
CA ARG A 16 -10.72 -1.36 -10.56
C ARG A 16 -9.41 -1.99 -10.06
N LYS A 17 -8.38 -2.00 -10.90
CA LYS A 17 -7.04 -2.48 -10.55
C LYS A 17 -6.37 -1.58 -9.50
N ALA A 18 -6.38 -0.26 -9.71
CA ALA A 18 -5.84 0.71 -8.76
C ALA A 18 -6.53 0.63 -7.38
N ARG A 19 -7.84 0.39 -7.32
CA ARG A 19 -8.56 0.16 -6.06
C ARG A 19 -8.04 -1.07 -5.32
N ARG A 20 -7.77 -2.16 -6.04
CA ARG A 20 -7.24 -3.39 -5.44
C ARG A 20 -5.85 -3.16 -4.86
N GLU A 21 -4.99 -2.47 -5.62
CA GLU A 21 -3.63 -2.11 -5.19
C GLU A 21 -3.66 -1.18 -3.97
N LEU A 22 -4.56 -0.20 -3.95
CA LEU A 22 -4.76 0.68 -2.79
C LEU A 22 -5.10 -0.11 -1.52
N VAL A 23 -6.04 -1.06 -1.61
CA VAL A 23 -6.43 -1.89 -0.46
C VAL A 23 -5.26 -2.73 0.02
N MET A 24 -4.47 -3.31 -0.87
CA MET A 24 -3.27 -4.05 -0.50
C MET A 24 -2.25 -3.17 0.23
N THR A 25 -1.99 -1.97 -0.28
CA THR A 25 -1.08 -1.00 0.36
C THR A 25 -1.58 -0.60 1.75
N LEU A 26 -2.89 -0.36 1.92
CA LEU A 26 -3.49 -0.05 3.21
C LEU A 26 -3.34 -1.20 4.21
N LEU A 27 -3.50 -2.45 3.76
CA LEU A 27 -3.30 -3.62 4.62
C LEU A 27 -1.84 -3.72 5.08
N ILE A 28 -0.87 -3.56 4.18
CA ILE A 28 0.56 -3.61 4.53
C ILE A 28 0.91 -2.50 5.54
N TRP A 29 0.41 -1.28 5.32
CA TRP A 29 0.58 -0.18 6.25
C TRP A 29 -0.04 -0.46 7.63
N LEU A 30 -1.24 -1.05 7.67
CA LEU A 30 -1.89 -1.44 8.91
C LEU A 30 -1.05 -2.49 9.66
N PHE A 31 -0.56 -3.52 8.97
CA PHE A 31 0.32 -4.53 9.58
C PHE A 31 1.62 -3.95 10.11
N TYR A 32 2.22 -2.99 9.38
CA TYR A 32 3.41 -2.29 9.86
C TYR A 32 3.13 -1.53 11.15
N THR A 33 2.03 -0.77 11.17
CA THR A 33 1.59 -0.02 12.35
C THR A 33 1.36 -0.96 13.54
N LEU A 34 0.69 -2.09 13.32
CA LEU A 34 0.46 -3.09 14.36
C LEU A 34 1.77 -3.71 14.85
N ALA A 35 2.71 -4.03 13.97
CA ALA A 35 4.01 -4.58 14.36
C ALA A 35 4.80 -3.62 15.26
N ILE A 36 4.84 -2.33 14.90
CA ILE A 36 5.47 -1.28 15.72
C ILE A 36 4.75 -1.14 17.06
N MET A 37 3.42 -1.13 17.09
CA MET A 37 2.63 -1.02 18.32
C MET A 37 2.89 -2.21 19.25
N ILE A 38 2.82 -3.44 18.72
CA ILE A 38 3.09 -4.67 19.48
C ILE A 38 4.49 -4.63 20.08
N TYR A 39 5.49 -4.23 19.31
CA TYR A 39 6.86 -4.13 19.81
C TYR A 39 7.01 -3.03 20.88
N THR A 40 6.42 -1.86 20.63
CA THR A 40 6.46 -0.73 21.56
C THR A 40 5.80 -1.08 22.89
N PHE A 41 4.57 -1.59 22.87
CA PHE A 41 3.84 -1.91 24.10
C PHE A 41 4.30 -3.22 24.76
N GLY A 42 4.81 -4.18 23.98
CA GLY A 42 5.30 -5.46 24.50
C GLY A 42 6.71 -5.38 25.10
N VAL A 43 7.57 -4.51 24.57
CA VAL A 43 9.00 -4.46 24.92
C VAL A 43 9.44 -3.07 25.37
N GLY A 44 9.10 -2.03 24.60
CA GLY A 44 9.65 -0.67 24.79
C GLY A 44 9.01 0.20 25.86
N GLY A 45 7.74 -0.04 26.19
CA GLY A 45 6.93 0.88 26.98
C GLY A 45 7.27 0.98 28.46
N SER A 46 8.04 0.02 29.00
CA SER A 46 8.30 -0.11 30.44
C SER A 46 9.68 0.40 30.87
N ASN A 47 10.67 0.46 29.98
CA ASN A 47 12.02 0.93 30.32
C ASN A 47 12.75 1.56 29.11
N PRO A 48 13.01 2.87 29.11
CA PRO A 48 13.68 3.55 28.00
C PRO A 48 15.14 3.10 27.78
N ASN A 49 15.76 2.45 28.76
CA ASN A 49 17.12 1.91 28.68
C ASN A 49 17.15 0.38 28.47
N ALA A 50 16.02 -0.23 28.11
CA ALA A 50 15.98 -1.67 27.85
C ALA A 50 16.96 -2.07 26.74
N ILE A 51 17.70 -3.15 26.98
CA ILE A 51 18.57 -3.80 26.00
C ILE A 51 17.89 -5.10 25.58
N VAL A 52 17.62 -5.23 24.29
CA VAL A 52 16.94 -6.37 23.69
C VAL A 52 17.89 -6.98 22.67
N LEU A 53 18.23 -8.26 22.83
CA LEU A 53 19.19 -8.97 21.96
C LEU A 53 20.54 -8.23 21.81
N GLY A 54 21.03 -7.60 22.88
CA GLY A 54 22.32 -6.89 22.90
C GLY A 54 22.30 -5.48 22.30
N LEU A 55 21.16 -4.98 21.84
CA LEU A 55 21.00 -3.63 21.30
C LEU A 55 19.95 -2.83 22.09
N PRO A 56 20.02 -1.49 22.09
CA PRO A 56 18.95 -0.67 22.66
C PRO A 56 17.61 -1.03 22.04
N TRP A 57 16.56 -1.13 22.86
CA TRP A 57 15.26 -1.60 22.41
C TRP A 57 14.70 -0.82 21.20
N TRP A 58 14.94 0.49 21.13
CA TRP A 58 14.49 1.35 20.03
C TRP A 58 15.18 1.01 18.69
N PHE A 59 16.36 0.37 18.71
CA PHE A 59 17.08 -0.01 17.49
C PHE A 59 16.28 -1.00 16.65
N HIS A 60 15.50 -1.87 17.29
CA HIS A 60 14.68 -2.87 16.60
C HIS A 60 13.55 -2.27 15.77
N TYR A 61 13.21 -1.00 15.96
CA TYR A 61 12.32 -0.30 15.02
C TYR A 61 12.91 -0.26 13.62
N LEU A 62 14.23 -0.03 13.49
CA LEU A 62 14.92 -0.06 12.20
C LEU A 62 14.84 -1.44 11.56
N THR A 63 15.02 -2.50 12.36
CA THR A 63 14.88 -3.89 11.90
C THR A 63 13.47 -4.17 11.40
N ILE A 64 12.44 -3.75 12.14
CA ILE A 64 11.03 -3.90 11.72
C ILE A 64 10.78 -3.13 10.41
N SER A 65 11.25 -1.89 10.30
CA SER A 65 11.13 -1.10 9.06
C SER A 65 11.83 -1.77 7.88
N LEU A 66 13.03 -2.35 8.10
CA LEU A 66 13.78 -3.05 7.04
C LEU A 66 13.02 -4.29 6.56
N ILE A 67 12.45 -5.09 7.46
CA ILE A 67 11.63 -6.26 7.13
C ILE A 67 10.43 -5.82 6.28
N PHE A 68 9.71 -4.77 6.71
CA PHE A 68 8.55 -4.28 5.97
C PHE A 68 8.93 -3.65 4.62
N MET A 69 10.10 -3.02 4.49
CA MET A 69 10.61 -2.56 3.20
C MET A 69 10.78 -3.73 2.22
N VAL A 70 11.37 -4.84 2.66
CA VAL A 70 11.52 -6.05 1.83
C VAL A 70 10.15 -6.62 1.45
N ILE A 71 9.21 -6.67 2.39
CA ILE A 71 7.82 -7.09 2.12
C ILE A 71 7.18 -6.19 1.06
N ILE A 72 7.30 -4.87 1.19
CA ILE A 72 6.74 -3.92 0.22
C ILE A 72 7.35 -4.15 -1.16
N ILE A 73 8.68 -4.22 -1.27
CA ILE A 73 9.35 -4.48 -2.56
C ILE A 73 8.85 -5.79 -3.18
N PHE A 74 8.77 -6.86 -2.38
CA PHE A 74 8.25 -8.15 -2.85
C PHE A 74 6.81 -8.05 -3.34
N PHE A 75 5.90 -7.45 -2.55
CA PHE A 75 4.50 -7.32 -2.92
C PHE A 75 4.30 -6.40 -4.14
N THR A 76 4.97 -5.26 -4.18
CA THR A 76 4.90 -4.33 -5.31
C THR A 76 5.42 -5.00 -6.58
N SER A 77 6.59 -5.64 -6.54
CA SER A 77 7.15 -6.31 -7.72
C SER A 77 6.28 -7.46 -8.26
N ARG A 78 5.46 -8.08 -7.41
CA ARG A 78 4.66 -9.25 -7.76
C ARG A 78 3.20 -8.96 -8.10
N PHE A 79 2.60 -7.95 -7.50
CA PHE A 79 1.16 -7.69 -7.56
C PHE A 79 0.79 -6.32 -8.15
N VAL A 80 1.74 -5.37 -8.20
CA VAL A 80 1.55 -4.09 -8.86
C VAL A 80 2.14 -4.21 -10.26
N GLU A 81 1.27 -4.08 -11.24
CA GLU A 81 1.61 -4.18 -12.65
C GLU A 81 1.60 -2.77 -13.23
N ASP A 82 2.62 -2.42 -14.01
CA ASP A 82 2.68 -1.12 -14.69
C ASP A 82 1.40 -0.85 -15.50
N VAL A 83 0.88 0.36 -15.33
CA VAL A 83 -0.31 0.83 -16.05
C VAL A 83 0.13 1.91 -17.02
N ASP A 84 -0.19 1.71 -18.30
CA ASP A 84 0.02 2.72 -19.32
C ASP A 84 -0.79 3.99 -18.98
N LEU A 85 -0.11 5.14 -18.96
CA LEU A 85 -0.69 6.44 -18.68
C LEU A 85 -1.35 7.08 -19.90
N SER A 86 -1.34 6.39 -21.05
CA SER A 86 -2.05 6.81 -22.26
C SER A 86 -3.54 7.09 -21.99
N PRO A 87 -4.15 8.08 -22.68
CA PRO A 87 -5.57 8.36 -22.54
C PRO A 87 -6.42 7.11 -22.84
N TRP A 88 -7.40 6.84 -21.97
CA TRP A 88 -8.31 5.70 -22.12
C TRP A 88 -9.17 5.79 -23.39
N ARG A 89 -9.51 7.00 -23.84
CA ARG A 89 -10.24 7.26 -25.08
C ARG A 89 -9.22 7.51 -26.20
N SER A 90 -9.23 6.67 -27.23
CA SER A 90 -8.40 6.92 -28.41
C SER A 90 -8.91 8.17 -29.16
N GLU A 91 -8.02 8.94 -29.79
CA GLU A 91 -8.41 10.08 -30.65
C GLU A 91 -9.48 9.72 -31.71
N LYS A 92 -9.60 8.43 -32.07
CA LYS A 92 -10.61 7.94 -33.03
C LYS A 92 -12.02 7.86 -32.45
N GLU A 93 -12.19 7.77 -31.14
CA GLU A 93 -13.49 7.81 -30.48
C GLU A 93 -13.92 9.24 -30.18
N GLU A 94 -12.98 10.12 -29.84
CA GLU A 94 -13.25 11.55 -29.63
C GLU A 94 -13.74 12.23 -30.92
N ARG A 95 -13.20 11.83 -32.08
CA ARG A 95 -13.57 12.35 -33.40
C ARG A 95 -14.92 11.84 -33.94
N LYS A 96 -15.55 10.85 -33.28
CA LYS A 96 -16.90 10.37 -33.65
C LYS A 96 -18.01 11.13 -32.93
N ASP A 97 -17.65 11.86 -31.87
CA ASP A 97 -18.57 12.61 -31.03
C ASP A 97 -18.55 14.13 -31.34
N VAL A 98 -17.78 14.56 -32.35
CA VAL A 98 -17.68 15.96 -32.85
C VAL A 98 -18.31 16.09 -34.22
#